data_AF-A0A2S9Z575-F1
#
_entry.id   AF-A0A2S9Z575-F1
#
_cell.length_a   1.000
_cell.length_b   1.000
_cell.length_c   1.000
_cell.angle_alpha   90.00
_cell.angle_beta   90.00
_cell.angle_gamma   90.00
#
_symmetry.space_group_name_H-M   'P 1'
#
loop_
_entity.id
_entity.type
_entity.pdbx_description
1 polymer ?
#
loop_
_entity_poly.entity_id
_entity_poly.type
_entity_poly.pdbx_seq_one_letter_code
_entity_poly.pdbx_strand_id
1 'polypeptide(L)'
;MSPATPVAPAAPRGRRPRADHARRQLARELLRVGLVLMLAYLGVGGVWGALVPSLHSDGTFVAYPDTGWPDVDAWFAFVIATGLVGIISGVAVGTRPAFATNPVSVFLMGAYTFGCTAVAWLAGEQVALWRYPTPEDGAGEISALLFVNPGMAYAFAPAMACLSMWIYLALRYIQVGTDEDLNAQT
;
A
#
# COMPACT_ATOMS: atom_id res chain seq x y z
N MET A 1 37.52 15.00 -62.18
CA MET A 1 36.29 15.18 -61.39
C MET A 1 36.12 13.93 -60.52
N SER A 2 36.48 14.01 -59.24
CA SER A 2 36.29 12.88 -58.32
C SER A 2 34.88 12.90 -57.74
N PRO A 3 34.17 11.76 -57.65
CA PRO A 3 32.86 11.71 -57.06
C PRO A 3 32.96 11.87 -55.53
N ALA A 4 32.09 12.70 -54.96
CA ALA A 4 31.99 12.89 -53.52
C ALA A 4 31.38 11.63 -52.89
N THR A 5 32.13 11.01 -51.97
CA THR A 5 31.67 9.87 -51.16
C THR A 5 30.59 10.36 -50.18
N PRO A 6 29.41 9.70 -50.08
CA PRO A 6 28.39 10.10 -49.13
C PRO A 6 28.85 9.74 -47.72
N VAL A 7 28.93 10.76 -46.85
CA VAL A 7 29.18 10.58 -45.42
C VAL A 7 27.92 9.97 -44.82
N ALA A 8 27.99 8.71 -44.41
CA ALA A 8 26.92 8.06 -43.67
C ALA A 8 26.71 8.77 -42.32
N PRO A 9 25.46 9.03 -41.90
CA PRO A 9 25.20 9.65 -40.61
C PRO A 9 25.67 8.72 -39.49
N ALA A 10 26.57 9.22 -38.66
CA ALA A 10 27.04 8.51 -37.48
C ALA A 10 25.83 8.19 -36.58
N ALA A 11 25.54 6.91 -36.40
CA ALA A 11 24.53 6.46 -35.44
C ALA A 11 24.90 7.00 -34.05
N PRO A 12 23.95 7.58 -33.28
CA PRO A 12 24.24 8.15 -31.98
C PRO A 12 24.63 7.03 -31.00
N ARG A 13 25.93 6.82 -30.82
CA ARG A 13 26.51 5.98 -29.76
C ARG A 13 26.48 6.77 -28.44
N GLY A 14 25.92 6.18 -27.38
CA GLY A 14 26.49 6.37 -26.04
C GLY A 14 25.64 6.95 -24.90
N ARG A 15 24.29 6.91 -24.91
CA ARG A 15 23.47 7.37 -23.77
C ARG A 15 22.83 6.27 -22.89
N ARG A 16 23.37 5.06 -22.86
CA ARG A 16 22.80 3.92 -22.09
C ARG A 16 23.23 3.78 -20.61
N PRO A 17 24.47 4.08 -20.18
CA PRO A 17 24.91 3.68 -18.83
C PRO A 17 24.22 4.44 -17.69
N ARG A 18 23.86 5.71 -17.87
CA ARG A 18 23.14 6.49 -16.84
C ARG A 18 21.68 6.06 -16.65
N ALA A 19 21.00 5.66 -17.73
CA ALA A 19 19.61 5.19 -17.65
C ALA A 19 19.49 3.86 -16.90
N ASP A 20 20.45 2.95 -17.09
CA ASP A 20 20.46 1.66 -16.40
C ASP A 20 20.79 1.79 -14.91
N HIS A 21 21.68 2.72 -14.53
CA HIS A 21 21.98 3.01 -13.13
C HIS A 21 20.78 3.65 -12.41
N ALA A 22 20.11 4.62 -13.06
CA ALA A 22 18.91 5.23 -12.51
C ALA A 22 17.77 4.22 -12.31
N ARG A 23 17.56 3.30 -13.28
CA ARG A 23 16.58 2.22 -13.17
C ARG A 23 16.90 1.25 -12.02
N ARG A 24 18.16 0.84 -11.86
CA ARG A 24 18.59 -0.05 -10.76
C ARG A 24 18.47 0.60 -9.38
N GLN A 25 18.65 1.93 -9.30
CA GLN A 25 18.47 2.67 -8.06
C GLN A 25 16.98 2.79 -7.70
N LEU A 26 16.14 3.11 -8.68
CA LEU A 26 14.69 3.14 -8.52
C LEU A 26 14.12 1.78 -8.10
N ALA A 27 14.57 0.68 -8.74
CA ALA A 27 14.16 -0.67 -8.40
C ALA A 27 14.54 -1.06 -6.96
N ARG A 28 15.75 -0.71 -6.50
CA ARG A 28 16.19 -0.97 -5.11
C ARG A 28 15.40 -0.17 -4.09
N GLU A 29 15.11 1.10 -4.38
CA GLU A 29 14.31 1.93 -3.48
C GLU A 29 12.84 1.46 -3.43
N LEU A 30 12.27 1.05 -4.56
CA LEU A 30 10.95 0.38 -4.60
C LEU A 30 10.93 -0.89 -3.74
N LEU A 31 11.95 -1.74 -3.86
CA LEU A 31 12.06 -2.98 -3.08
C LEU A 31 12.16 -2.70 -1.58
N ARG A 32 12.98 -1.72 -1.18
CA ARG A 32 13.15 -1.33 0.23
C ARG A 32 11.87 -0.75 0.82
N VAL A 33 11.24 0.19 0.13
CA VAL A 33 9.95 0.75 0.55
C VAL A 33 8.92 -0.35 0.64
N GLY A 34 8.81 -1.14 -0.41
CA GLY A 34 7.84 -2.22 -0.48
C GLY A 34 8.00 -3.18 0.69
N LEU A 35 9.22 -3.65 0.95
CA LEU A 35 9.49 -4.55 2.06
C LEU A 35 9.06 -3.95 3.41
N VAL A 36 9.43 -2.69 3.68
CA VAL A 36 9.08 -2.02 4.95
C VAL A 36 7.56 -1.87 5.09
N LEU A 37 6.88 -1.48 4.02
CA LEU A 37 5.43 -1.34 3.99
C LEU A 37 4.73 -2.69 4.20
N MET A 38 5.18 -3.73 3.49
CA MET A 38 4.66 -5.08 3.65
C MET A 38 4.81 -5.57 5.09
N LEU A 39 5.97 -5.34 5.72
CA LEU A 39 6.19 -5.70 7.12
C LEU A 39 5.27 -4.92 8.08
N ALA A 40 5.02 -3.63 7.82
CA ALA A 40 4.09 -2.84 8.62
C ALA A 40 2.65 -3.37 8.51
N TYR A 41 2.21 -3.67 7.29
CA TYR A 41 0.90 -4.27 7.02
C TYR A 41 0.75 -5.65 7.67
N LEU A 42 1.77 -6.51 7.53
CA LEU A 42 1.81 -7.81 8.21
C LEU A 42 1.75 -7.67 9.73
N GLY A 43 2.45 -6.68 10.30
CA GLY A 43 2.38 -6.39 11.72
C GLY A 43 0.96 -6.01 12.18
N VAL A 44 0.28 -5.13 11.43
CA VAL A 44 -1.12 -4.77 11.69
C VAL A 44 -2.03 -6.00 11.58
N GLY A 45 -1.87 -6.80 10.52
CA GLY A 45 -2.62 -8.03 10.33
C GLY A 45 -2.43 -9.02 11.47
N GLY A 46 -1.19 -9.28 11.87
CA GLY A 46 -0.87 -10.19 12.96
C GLY A 46 -1.39 -9.70 14.31
N VAL A 47 -1.25 -8.41 14.62
CA VAL A 47 -1.81 -7.82 15.86
C VAL A 47 -3.33 -7.90 15.85
N TRP A 48 -3.99 -7.60 14.73
CA TRP A 48 -5.43 -7.74 14.60
C TRP A 48 -5.88 -9.19 14.82
N GLY A 49 -5.25 -10.16 14.13
CA GLY A 49 -5.55 -11.58 14.31
C GLY A 49 -5.28 -12.08 15.73
N ALA A 50 -4.29 -11.51 16.42
CA ALA A 50 -4.02 -11.82 17.81
C ALA A 50 -5.03 -11.21 18.79
N LEU A 51 -5.66 -10.09 18.43
CA LEU A 51 -6.58 -9.35 19.29
C LEU A 51 -8.06 -9.65 19.02
N VAL A 52 -8.39 -10.24 17.86
CA VAL A 52 -9.78 -10.58 17.51
C VAL A 52 -10.36 -11.56 18.56
N PRO A 53 -11.58 -11.31 19.06
CA PRO A 53 -12.19 -12.19 20.05
C PRO A 53 -12.49 -13.59 19.50
N SER A 54 -12.60 -14.56 20.41
CA SER A 54 -12.91 -15.96 20.08
C SER A 54 -14.27 -16.10 19.41
N LEU A 55 -14.37 -16.99 18.42
CA LEU A 55 -15.66 -17.50 17.94
C LEU A 55 -16.36 -18.24 19.10
N HIS A 56 -17.69 -18.16 19.19
CA HIS A 56 -18.45 -19.01 20.11
C HIS A 56 -18.42 -20.46 19.61
N SER A 57 -18.73 -21.44 20.48
CA SER A 57 -18.73 -22.89 20.16
C SER A 57 -19.55 -23.26 18.93
N ASP A 58 -20.51 -22.42 18.58
CA ASP A 58 -21.47 -22.63 17.50
C ASP A 58 -20.92 -22.11 16.16
N GLY A 59 -19.65 -21.65 16.14
CA GLY A 59 -18.99 -21.20 14.93
C GLY A 59 -19.43 -19.83 14.44
N THR A 60 -20.28 -19.17 15.20
CA THR A 60 -20.62 -17.76 15.03
C THR A 60 -19.58 -16.90 15.73
N PHE A 61 -19.23 -15.74 15.15
CA PHE A 61 -18.53 -14.70 15.93
C PHE A 61 -19.33 -14.44 17.19
N VAL A 62 -18.66 -14.04 18.27
CA VAL A 62 -19.34 -13.42 19.41
C VAL A 62 -20.06 -12.19 18.86
N ALA A 63 -21.27 -12.39 18.38
CA ALA A 63 -22.33 -11.46 18.61
C ALA A 63 -22.30 -11.24 20.12
N TYR A 64 -22.16 -10.00 20.56
CA TYR A 64 -22.42 -9.70 21.96
C TYR A 64 -23.72 -10.44 22.32
N PRO A 65 -23.78 -11.13 23.47
CA PRO A 65 -24.91 -11.98 23.85
C PRO A 65 -26.29 -11.32 23.66
N ASP A 66 -26.32 -9.99 23.60
CA ASP A 66 -27.52 -9.16 23.51
C ASP A 66 -27.73 -8.42 22.17
N THR A 67 -26.80 -8.42 21.20
CA THR A 67 -26.91 -7.55 20.00
C THR A 67 -27.04 -8.25 18.65
N GLY A 68 -26.59 -9.50 18.48
CA GLY A 68 -26.73 -10.21 17.20
C GLY A 68 -25.88 -9.64 16.04
N TRP A 69 -24.94 -8.74 16.30
CA TRP A 69 -24.02 -8.17 15.29
C TRP A 69 -22.59 -8.72 15.47
N PRO A 70 -21.86 -9.05 14.39
CA PRO A 70 -20.43 -9.39 14.48
C PRO A 70 -19.66 -8.28 15.20
N ASP A 71 -18.51 -8.58 15.81
CA ASP A 71 -17.68 -7.58 16.49
C ASP A 71 -17.14 -6.53 15.49
N VAL A 72 -17.96 -5.50 15.28
CA VAL A 72 -17.75 -4.41 14.34
C VAL A 72 -16.55 -3.55 14.75
N ASP A 73 -16.20 -3.54 16.04
CA ASP A 73 -15.13 -2.70 16.60
C ASP A 73 -13.75 -3.22 16.20
N ALA A 74 -13.51 -4.53 16.31
CA ALA A 74 -12.25 -5.15 15.87
C ALA A 74 -12.03 -4.97 14.35
N TRP A 75 -13.10 -5.00 13.57
CA TRP A 75 -13.05 -4.72 12.13
C TRP A 75 -12.77 -3.25 11.82
N PHE A 76 -13.45 -2.30 12.48
CA PHE A 76 -13.16 -0.88 12.31
C PHE A 76 -11.73 -0.55 12.75
N ALA A 77 -11.24 -1.16 13.83
CA ALA A 77 -9.85 -1.00 14.27
C ALA A 77 -8.87 -1.45 13.17
N PHE A 78 -9.16 -2.56 12.47
CA PHE A 78 -8.35 -3.00 11.32
C PHE A 78 -8.40 -2.02 10.15
N VAL A 79 -9.59 -1.54 9.76
CA VAL A 79 -9.77 -0.55 8.69
C VAL A 79 -9.02 0.75 9.02
N ILE A 80 -9.13 1.23 10.26
CA ILE A 80 -8.44 2.44 10.72
C ILE A 80 -6.92 2.22 10.73
N ALA A 81 -6.44 1.11 11.29
CA ALA A 81 -5.02 0.82 11.37
C ALA A 81 -4.37 0.70 9.98
N THR A 82 -5.00 -0.06 9.08
CA THR A 82 -4.53 -0.19 7.68
C THR A 82 -4.63 1.13 6.91
N GLY A 83 -5.66 1.93 7.19
CA GLY A 83 -5.80 3.30 6.69
C GLY A 83 -4.67 4.22 7.15
N LEU A 84 -4.31 4.19 8.43
CA LEU A 84 -3.21 4.97 9.00
C LEU A 84 -1.85 4.57 8.41
N VAL A 85 -1.60 3.26 8.24
CA VAL A 85 -0.41 2.79 7.50
C VAL A 85 -0.44 3.31 6.06
N GLY A 86 -1.62 3.34 5.42
CA GLY A 86 -1.83 3.98 4.12
C GLY A 86 -1.40 5.44 4.09
N ILE A 87 -1.83 6.26 5.06
CA ILE A 87 -1.44 7.68 5.17
C ILE A 87 0.09 7.81 5.30
N ILE A 88 0.67 7.11 6.27
CA ILE A 88 2.11 7.21 6.58
C ILE A 88 2.93 6.80 5.36
N SER A 89 2.50 5.73 4.69
CA SER A 89 3.16 5.20 3.51
C SER A 89 3.08 6.16 2.32
N GLY A 90 1.93 6.79 2.08
CA GLY A 90 1.77 7.77 1.00
C GLY A 90 2.66 9.00 1.20
N VAL A 91 2.78 9.51 2.44
CA VAL A 91 3.72 10.59 2.77
C VAL A 91 5.16 10.12 2.60
N ALA A 92 5.53 8.96 3.15
CA ALA A 92 6.90 8.44 3.08
C ALA A 92 7.37 8.19 1.64
N VAL A 93 6.47 7.76 0.75
CA VAL A 93 6.76 7.60 -0.68
C VAL A 93 6.83 8.96 -1.38
N GLY A 94 5.94 9.89 -1.04
CA GLY A 94 5.92 11.24 -1.60
C GLY A 94 7.22 12.03 -1.37
N THR A 95 7.87 11.84 -0.20
CA THR A 95 9.16 12.51 0.10
C THR A 95 10.31 12.05 -0.81
N ARG A 96 10.17 10.93 -1.51
CA ARG A 96 11.25 10.35 -2.30
C ARG A 96 11.26 10.96 -3.72
N PRO A 97 12.40 11.51 -4.17
CA PRO A 97 12.51 12.14 -5.49
C PRO A 97 12.14 11.24 -6.66
N ALA A 98 12.36 9.93 -6.50
CA ALA A 98 12.07 8.91 -7.50
C ALA A 98 10.58 8.77 -7.83
N PHE A 99 9.69 9.09 -6.89
CA PHE A 99 8.24 8.92 -7.04
C PHE A 99 7.53 10.26 -7.26
N ALA A 100 8.07 11.35 -6.73
CA ALA A 100 7.44 12.67 -6.80
C ALA A 100 7.28 13.25 -8.22
N THR A 101 8.01 12.75 -9.21
CA THR A 101 8.03 13.31 -10.57
C THR A 101 7.11 12.58 -11.55
N ASN A 102 6.42 11.51 -11.13
CA ASN A 102 5.62 10.69 -12.03
C ASN A 102 4.22 10.44 -11.45
N PRO A 103 3.13 10.89 -12.12
CA PRO A 103 1.76 10.68 -11.62
C PRO A 103 1.37 9.19 -11.55
N VAL A 104 2.02 8.32 -12.33
CA VAL A 104 1.83 6.86 -12.25
C VAL A 104 2.19 6.31 -10.86
N SER A 105 3.06 6.99 -10.12
CA SER A 105 3.45 6.58 -8.77
C SER A 105 2.28 6.58 -7.78
N VAL A 106 1.30 7.49 -7.94
CA VAL A 106 0.09 7.54 -7.09
C VAL A 106 -0.78 6.31 -7.34
N PHE A 107 -0.98 5.94 -8.61
CA PHE A 107 -1.72 4.74 -8.96
C PHE A 107 -1.02 3.46 -8.45
N LEU A 108 0.29 3.36 -8.66
CA LEU A 108 1.09 2.24 -8.15
C LEU A 108 1.05 2.16 -6.63
N MET A 109 1.01 3.30 -5.94
CA MET A 109 0.86 3.37 -4.50
C MET A 109 -0.47 2.76 -4.05
N GLY A 110 -1.58 3.13 -4.70
CA GLY A 110 -2.89 2.54 -4.43
C GLY A 110 -2.90 1.02 -4.64
N ALA A 111 -2.41 0.55 -5.79
CA ALA A 111 -2.33 -0.88 -6.10
C ALA A 111 -1.46 -1.65 -5.11
N TYR A 112 -0.33 -1.07 -4.71
CA TYR A 112 0.58 -1.69 -3.76
C TYR A 112 -0.04 -1.78 -2.36
N THR A 113 -0.69 -0.71 -1.93
CA THR A 113 -1.38 -0.64 -0.63
C THR A 113 -2.54 -1.62 -0.56
N PHE A 114 -3.26 -1.80 -1.69
CA PHE A 114 -4.31 -2.82 -1.81
C PHE A 114 -3.74 -4.21 -1.57
N GLY A 115 -2.65 -4.56 -2.28
CA GLY A 115 -1.98 -5.84 -2.14
C GLY A 115 -1.47 -6.09 -0.72
N CYS A 116 -0.87 -5.09 -0.08
CA CYS A 116 -0.39 -5.21 1.31
C CYS A 116 -1.56 -5.39 2.30
N THR A 117 -2.68 -4.72 2.07
CA THR A 117 -3.89 -4.86 2.91
C THR A 117 -4.47 -6.27 2.78
N ALA A 118 -4.49 -6.85 1.58
CA ALA A 118 -4.90 -8.23 1.36
C ALA A 118 -3.98 -9.24 2.06
N VAL A 119 -2.66 -9.03 1.99
CA VAL A 119 -1.69 -9.89 2.68
C VAL A 119 -1.82 -9.76 4.21
N ALA A 120 -2.02 -8.54 4.73
CA ALA A 120 -2.27 -8.30 6.15
C ALA A 120 -3.52 -9.02 6.64
N TRP A 121 -4.60 -8.96 5.88
CA TRP A 121 -5.84 -9.65 6.18
C TRP A 121 -5.63 -11.16 6.29
N LEU A 122 -5.03 -11.78 5.25
CA LEU A 122 -4.74 -13.22 5.22
C LEU A 122 -3.83 -13.65 6.37
N ALA A 123 -2.80 -12.84 6.68
CA ALA A 123 -1.92 -13.13 7.81
C ALA A 123 -2.66 -13.04 9.15
N GLY A 124 -3.54 -12.06 9.31
CA GLY A 124 -4.38 -11.92 10.49
C GLY A 124 -5.36 -13.07 10.67
N GLU A 125 -6.03 -13.49 9.60
CA GLU A 125 -6.88 -14.69 9.61
C GLU A 125 -6.09 -15.92 10.04
N GLN A 126 -4.89 -16.10 9.49
CA GLN A 126 -4.04 -17.24 9.85
C GLN A 126 -3.65 -17.24 11.34
N VAL A 127 -3.34 -16.07 11.91
CA VAL A 127 -3.05 -15.91 13.34
C VAL A 127 -4.29 -16.20 14.19
N ALA A 128 -5.47 -15.72 13.77
CA ALA A 128 -6.72 -15.99 14.45
C ALA A 128 -7.06 -17.49 14.45
N LEU A 129 -6.86 -18.19 13.33
CA LEU A 129 -7.06 -19.63 13.19
C LEU A 129 -6.13 -20.45 14.10
N TRP A 130 -4.89 -20.01 14.31
CA TRP A 130 -3.99 -20.67 15.27
C TRP A 130 -4.45 -20.50 16.72
N ARG A 131 -5.12 -19.38 17.03
CA ARG A 131 -5.64 -19.10 18.36
C ARG A 131 -6.97 -19.83 18.62
N TYR A 132 -7.80 -19.96 17.60
CA TYR A 132 -9.12 -20.57 17.66
C TYR A 132 -9.29 -21.57 16.51
N PRO A 133 -8.88 -22.84 16.71
CA PRO A 133 -9.06 -23.88 15.69
C PRO A 133 -10.54 -24.06 15.39
N THR A 134 -10.91 -24.16 14.12
CA THR A 134 -12.29 -24.42 13.71
C THR A 134 -12.76 -25.77 14.25
N PRO A 135 -13.95 -25.87 14.87
CA PRO A 135 -14.50 -27.15 15.28
C PRO A 135 -14.72 -28.07 14.07
N GLU A 136 -14.33 -29.33 14.20
CA GLU A 136 -14.29 -30.32 13.10
C GLU A 136 -15.68 -30.60 12.48
N ASP A 137 -16.76 -30.33 13.22
CA ASP A 137 -18.14 -30.71 12.84
C ASP A 137 -18.99 -29.59 12.20
N GLY A 138 -18.41 -28.42 11.91
CA GLY A 138 -19.18 -27.24 11.42
C GLY A 138 -18.54 -26.45 10.28
N ALA A 139 -17.49 -26.98 9.65
CA ALA A 139 -16.58 -26.24 8.76
C ALA A 139 -17.26 -25.46 7.60
N GLY A 140 -18.48 -25.83 7.20
CA GLY A 140 -19.23 -25.15 6.13
C GLY A 140 -19.84 -23.80 6.55
N GLU A 141 -20.41 -23.68 7.74
CA GLU A 141 -21.19 -22.49 8.15
C GLU A 141 -20.31 -21.41 8.79
N ILE A 142 -19.21 -21.80 9.43
CA ILE A 142 -18.21 -20.90 10.05
C ILE A 142 -17.47 -20.08 8.98
N SER A 143 -17.31 -20.66 7.79
CA SER A 143 -16.65 -20.00 6.67
C SER A 143 -17.38 -18.72 6.29
N ALA A 144 -18.73 -18.71 6.23
CA ALA A 144 -19.52 -17.56 5.81
C ALA A 144 -19.44 -16.36 6.76
N LEU A 145 -19.20 -16.59 8.05
CA LEU A 145 -19.07 -15.54 9.06
C LEU A 145 -17.62 -15.04 9.21
N LEU A 146 -16.62 -15.89 8.95
CA LEU A 146 -15.21 -15.47 8.75
C LEU A 146 -15.06 -14.46 7.59
N PHE A 147 -16.04 -14.38 6.69
CA PHE A 147 -16.11 -13.42 5.60
C PHE A 147 -16.89 -12.14 5.93
N VAL A 148 -16.64 -11.48 7.07
CA VAL A 148 -16.89 -10.03 7.13
C VAL A 148 -15.91 -9.39 6.16
N ASN A 149 -16.37 -9.28 4.90
CA ASN A 149 -15.54 -8.96 3.76
C ASN A 149 -14.77 -7.67 4.05
N PRO A 150 -13.42 -7.68 4.03
CA PRO A 150 -12.59 -6.52 4.28
C PRO A 150 -12.68 -5.47 3.15
N GLY A 151 -13.71 -5.52 2.31
CA GLY A 151 -13.94 -4.59 1.21
C GLY A 151 -13.77 -3.12 1.59
N MET A 152 -14.16 -2.72 2.82
CA MET A 152 -13.87 -1.37 3.31
C MET A 152 -12.38 -1.12 3.53
N ALA A 153 -11.62 -2.03 4.14
CA ALA A 153 -10.17 -1.90 4.29
C ALA A 153 -9.46 -1.86 2.93
N TYR A 154 -9.92 -2.70 1.99
CA TYR A 154 -9.42 -2.74 0.61
C TYR A 154 -9.70 -1.47 -0.20
N ALA A 155 -10.74 -0.72 0.11
CA ALA A 155 -10.98 0.58 -0.49
C ALA A 155 -10.26 1.71 0.28
N PHE A 156 -10.32 1.67 1.61
CA PHE A 156 -9.90 2.76 2.48
C PHE A 156 -8.38 2.91 2.55
N ALA A 157 -7.63 1.83 2.76
CA ALA A 157 -6.18 1.92 2.86
C ALA A 157 -5.53 2.46 1.56
N PRO A 158 -5.90 1.96 0.35
CA PRO A 158 -5.43 2.54 -0.91
C PRO A 158 -5.86 3.98 -1.12
N ALA A 159 -7.11 4.33 -0.79
CA ALA A 159 -7.60 5.70 -0.92
C ALA A 159 -6.80 6.66 -0.03
N MET A 160 -6.54 6.30 1.22
CA MET A 160 -5.75 7.10 2.15
C MET A 160 -4.29 7.23 1.72
N ALA A 161 -3.70 6.17 1.16
CA ALA A 161 -2.35 6.22 0.60
C ALA A 161 -2.25 7.13 -0.64
N CYS A 162 -3.19 7.01 -1.58
CA CYS A 162 -3.26 7.87 -2.75
C CYS A 162 -3.49 9.33 -2.36
N LEU A 163 -4.45 9.59 -1.46
CA LEU A 163 -4.82 10.93 -1.03
C LEU A 163 -3.67 11.62 -0.30
N SER A 164 -3.03 10.94 0.65
CA SER A 164 -1.90 11.49 1.40
C SER A 164 -0.69 11.78 0.51
N MET A 165 -0.39 10.88 -0.44
CA MET A 165 0.65 11.11 -1.44
C MET A 165 0.30 12.30 -2.33
N TRP A 166 -0.94 12.41 -2.79
CA TRP A 166 -1.40 13.52 -3.64
C TRP A 166 -1.31 14.87 -2.93
N ILE A 167 -1.78 14.94 -1.67
CA ILE A 167 -1.68 16.15 -0.83
C ILE A 167 -0.21 16.55 -0.66
N TYR A 168 0.68 15.60 -0.38
CA TYR A 168 2.11 15.87 -0.23
C TYR A 168 2.71 16.47 -1.51
N LEU A 169 2.41 15.90 -2.68
CA LEU A 169 2.90 16.40 -3.95
C LEU A 169 2.34 17.77 -4.30
N ALA A 170 1.07 18.04 -3.99
CA ALA A 170 0.45 19.35 -4.19
C ALA A 170 1.13 20.43 -3.33
N LEU A 171 1.39 20.14 -2.05
CA LEU A 171 2.09 21.06 -1.15
C LEU A 171 3.50 21.38 -1.65
N ARG A 172 4.23 20.36 -2.13
CA ARG A 172 5.57 20.55 -2.69
C ARG A 172 5.55 21.40 -3.96
N TYR A 173 4.56 21.22 -4.82
CA TYR A 173 4.42 22.02 -6.04
C TYR A 173 4.18 23.50 -5.71
N ILE A 174 3.31 23.78 -4.75
CA ILE A 174 3.01 25.15 -4.29
C ILE A 174 4.28 25.82 -3.74
N GLN A 175 5.05 25.10 -2.91
CA GLN A 175 6.29 25.64 -2.31
C GLN A 175 7.33 26.03 -3.37
N VAL A 176 7.54 25.19 -4.38
CA VAL A 176 8.51 25.49 -5.45
C VAL A 176 8.10 26.74 -6.25
N GLY A 177 6.82 26.88 -6.57
CA GLY A 177 6.32 28.07 -7.27
C GLY A 177 6.55 29.37 -6.49
N THR A 178 6.30 29.36 -5.17
CA THR A 178 6.58 30.52 -4.32
C THR A 178 8.07 30.90 -4.26
N ASP A 179 8.97 29.91 -4.25
CA ASP A 179 10.41 30.17 -4.19
C ASP A 179 10.95 30.74 -5.52
N GLU A 180 10.40 30.33 -6.66
CA GLU A 180 10.76 30.90 -7.97
C GLU A 180 10.29 32.36 -8.11
N ASP A 181 9.08 32.67 -7.64
CA ASP A 181 8.54 34.04 -7.65
C ASP A 181 9.34 35.00 -6.76
N LEU A 182 9.81 34.53 -5.60
CA LEU A 182 10.66 35.30 -4.69
C LEU A 182 12.04 35.61 -5.30
N ASN A 183 12.66 34.63 -5.95
CA ASN A 183 13.97 34.81 -6.59
C ASN A 183 13.92 35.66 -7.86
N ALA A 184 12.78 35.73 -8.54
CA ALA A 184 12.60 36.58 -9.73
C ALA A 184 12.46 38.08 -9.39
N GLN A 185 12.20 38.42 -8.11
CA GLN A 185 12.00 39.80 -7.65
C GLN A 185 13.27 40.45 -7.05
N THR A 186 14.33 39.68 -6.84
CA THR A 186 15.63 40.14 -6.31
C THR A 186 16.68 40.24 -7.41
#